data_AF-A0A7R9QZ16-F1
#
_entry.id   AF-A0A7R9QZ16-F1
#
_cell.length_a   1.000
_cell.length_b   1.000
_cell.length_c   1.000
_cell.angle_alpha   90.00
_cell.angle_beta   90.00
_cell.angle_gamma   90.00
#
_symmetry.space_group_name_H-M   'P 1'
#
loop_
_entity.id
_entity.type
_entity.pdbx_description
1 polymer ?
#
loop_
_entity_poly.entity_id
_entity_poly.type
_entity_poly.pdbx_seq_one_letter_code
_entity_poly.pdbx_strand_id
1 'polypeptide(L)'
;MFTQLFHDIEVNNHNSKSCIDCNTTITFGRAVIKDPDTIRWVIPAACKNAGYSQRVCEGTLDRMADPLAYLFQHSKITTPEMCSTLLSPDCMTYLGLPFSHAVNWELTLPKPKPFVPKSGNDKQLKMLHLTDIHLDLYYTPGSNSVCDEPICCRSTSYGHNHSAGYWSETTLNCDSPLIFTEDAIGDVAQTHKDLDFVIWTGDNIPHDVWNTTKIVNLKHVEAVTDMFKKSFPDKPIFSRKSVN
;
A
#
# COMPACT_ATOMS: atom_id res chain seq x y z
N MET A 1 18.81 15.57 0.07
CA MET A 1 17.56 16.32 0.35
C MET A 1 16.34 15.42 0.16
N PHE A 2 16.01 14.97 -1.07
CA PHE A 2 14.90 14.02 -1.28
C PHE A 2 15.01 12.71 -0.47
N THR A 3 16.20 12.11 -0.38
CA THR A 3 16.43 10.90 0.46
C THR A 3 16.05 11.12 1.93
N GLN A 4 16.39 12.28 2.49
CA GLN A 4 16.06 12.60 3.88
C GLN A 4 14.55 12.78 4.07
N LEU A 5 13.89 13.45 3.11
CA LEU A 5 12.43 13.58 3.14
C LEU A 5 11.73 12.22 3.11
N PHE A 6 12.17 11.30 2.24
CA PHE A 6 11.61 9.94 2.21
C PHE A 6 11.83 9.20 3.53
N HIS A 7 13.03 9.29 4.10
CA HIS A 7 13.31 8.70 5.40
C HIS A 7 12.42 9.30 6.50
N ASP A 8 12.26 10.63 6.54
CA ASP A 8 11.41 11.30 7.53
C ASP A 8 9.93 10.88 7.40
N ILE A 9 9.43 10.65 6.18
CA ILE A 9 8.09 10.09 5.94
C ILE A 9 8.00 8.66 6.47
N GLU A 10 8.97 7.82 6.13
CA GLU A 10 9.00 6.40 6.49
C GLU A 10 9.03 6.18 8.00
N VAL A 11 9.84 6.95 8.73
CA VAL A 11 9.95 6.84 10.19
C VAL A 11 8.98 7.77 10.93
N ASN A 12 8.05 8.41 10.20
CA ASN A 12 7.07 9.36 10.73
C ASN A 12 7.71 10.48 11.59
N ASN A 13 8.82 11.04 11.13
CA ASN A 13 9.55 12.12 11.80
C ASN A 13 9.02 13.50 11.39
N HIS A 14 8.25 14.14 12.26
CA HIS A 14 7.51 15.37 11.94
C HIS A 14 7.79 16.54 12.90
N ASN A 15 9.08 16.85 13.14
CA ASN A 15 9.48 18.00 13.94
C ASN A 15 9.69 19.27 13.09
N SER A 16 9.97 20.40 13.74
CA SER A 16 10.17 21.69 13.06
C SER A 16 11.21 21.63 11.92
N LYS A 17 12.32 20.91 12.13
CA LYS A 17 13.37 20.78 11.12
C LYS A 17 12.91 19.94 9.93
N SER A 18 12.27 18.79 10.15
CA SER A 18 11.80 17.94 9.04
C SER A 18 10.70 18.63 8.22
N CYS A 19 9.85 19.45 8.84
CA CYS A 19 8.87 20.27 8.12
C CYS A 19 9.52 21.37 7.26
N ILE A 20 10.56 22.04 7.77
CA ILE A 20 11.34 23.04 6.99
C ILE A 20 12.07 22.36 5.83
N ASP A 21 12.70 21.22 6.09
CA ASP A 21 13.41 20.43 5.08
C ASP A 21 12.43 19.95 4.00
N CYS A 22 11.25 19.44 4.39
CA CYS A 22 10.20 19.09 3.44
C CYS A 22 9.78 20.28 2.58
N ASN A 23 9.48 21.42 3.20
CA ASN A 23 9.02 22.61 2.47
C ASN A 23 10.08 23.10 1.46
N THR A 24 11.35 23.07 1.87
CA THR A 24 12.47 23.39 0.98
C THR A 24 12.59 22.38 -0.16
N THR A 25 12.50 21.08 0.17
CA THR A 25 12.61 19.98 -0.78
C THR A 25 11.55 20.02 -1.86
N ILE A 26 10.29 20.16 -1.46
CA ILE A 26 9.15 20.18 -2.38
C ILE A 26 9.14 21.48 -3.19
N THR A 27 9.56 22.62 -2.62
CA THR A 27 9.65 23.89 -3.36
C THR A 27 10.70 23.79 -4.46
N PHE A 28 11.88 23.25 -4.14
CA PHE A 28 12.89 22.95 -5.14
C PHE A 28 12.37 21.96 -6.19
N GLY A 29 11.71 20.88 -5.76
CA GLY A 29 11.07 19.90 -6.65
C GLY A 29 10.13 20.53 -7.66
N ARG A 30 9.23 21.44 -7.23
CA ARG A 30 8.30 22.16 -8.12
C ARG A 30 9.00 23.06 -9.14
N ALA A 31 10.13 23.65 -8.75
CA ALA A 31 10.91 24.50 -9.62
C ALA A 31 11.58 23.68 -10.74
N VAL A 32 12.14 22.51 -10.41
CA VAL A 32 12.97 21.73 -11.32
C VAL A 32 12.24 20.62 -12.06
N ILE A 33 11.31 19.91 -11.41
CA ILE A 33 10.60 18.76 -11.98
C ILE A 33 9.49 19.26 -12.90
N LYS A 34 9.79 19.45 -14.20
CA LYS A 34 8.82 19.85 -15.22
C LYS A 34 8.23 18.68 -16.00
N ASP A 35 8.99 17.59 -16.05
CA ASP A 35 8.66 16.38 -16.80
C ASP A 35 9.17 15.14 -16.04
N PRO A 36 8.70 13.95 -16.43
CA PRO A 36 9.13 12.70 -15.81
C PRO A 36 10.61 12.38 -16.00
N ASP A 37 11.25 12.84 -17.09
CA ASP A 37 12.65 12.53 -17.39
C ASP A 37 13.60 13.24 -16.42
N THR A 38 13.22 14.42 -15.95
CA THR A 38 13.92 15.11 -14.85
C THR A 38 13.95 14.24 -13.58
N ILE A 39 12.84 13.58 -13.26
CA ILE A 39 12.77 12.67 -12.11
C ILE A 39 13.68 11.45 -12.33
N ARG A 40 13.62 10.86 -13.53
CA ARG A 40 14.46 9.72 -13.92
C ARG A 40 15.95 10.07 -13.92
N TRP A 41 16.34 11.33 -14.09
CA TRP A 41 17.73 11.76 -14.03
C TRP A 41 18.22 12.05 -12.60
N VAL A 42 17.39 12.69 -11.77
CA VAL A 42 17.79 13.15 -10.41
C VAL A 42 17.76 12.03 -9.37
N ILE A 43 16.76 11.14 -9.42
CA ILE A 43 16.50 10.19 -8.33
C ILE A 43 17.39 8.94 -8.32
N PRO A 44 17.92 8.39 -9.43
CA PRO A 44 18.78 7.18 -9.37
C PRO A 44 19.99 7.33 -8.44
N ALA A 45 20.63 8.50 -8.41
CA ALA A 45 21.74 8.78 -7.51
C ALA A 45 21.30 8.77 -6.03
N ALA A 46 20.09 9.27 -5.74
CA ALA A 46 19.52 9.26 -4.40
C ALA A 46 19.09 7.85 -3.95
N CYS A 47 18.59 7.02 -4.88
CA CYS A 47 18.11 5.67 -4.61
C CYS A 47 19.26 4.69 -4.31
N LYS A 48 20.36 4.77 -5.08
CA LYS A 48 21.56 3.97 -4.81
C LYS A 48 22.16 4.26 -3.42
N ASN A 49 22.16 5.53 -3.01
CA ASN A 49 22.66 5.93 -1.68
C ASN A 49 21.78 5.44 -0.53
N ALA A 50 20.52 5.09 -0.79
CA ALA A 50 19.60 4.51 0.19
C ALA A 50 19.71 2.98 0.29
N GLY A 51 20.58 2.33 -0.49
CA GLY A 51 20.83 0.89 -0.41
C GLY A 51 19.88 0.01 -1.20
N TYR A 52 18.98 0.58 -2.02
CA TYR A 52 18.08 -0.20 -2.87
C TYR A 52 18.81 -0.80 -4.09
N SER A 53 18.34 -1.97 -4.54
CA SER A 53 18.83 -2.59 -5.78
C SER A 53 18.53 -1.71 -6.99
N GLN A 54 19.37 -1.77 -8.02
CA GLN A 54 19.16 -1.00 -9.25
C GLN A 54 17.79 -1.30 -9.87
N ARG A 55 17.37 -2.57 -9.86
CA ARG A 55 16.07 -3.03 -10.34
C ARG A 55 14.91 -2.37 -9.58
N VAL A 56 14.99 -2.32 -8.24
CA VAL A 56 13.97 -1.68 -7.40
C VAL A 56 13.90 -0.19 -7.70
N CYS A 57 15.06 0.48 -7.82
CA CYS A 57 15.13 1.90 -8.12
C CYS A 57 14.52 2.25 -9.48
N GLU A 58 14.99 1.61 -10.55
CA GLU A 58 14.53 1.87 -11.92
C GLU A 58 13.05 1.52 -12.07
N GLY A 59 12.63 0.35 -11.58
CA GLY A 59 11.24 -0.07 -11.63
C GLY A 59 10.30 0.88 -10.88
N THR A 60 10.71 1.38 -9.71
CA THR A 60 9.92 2.38 -8.97
C THR A 60 9.81 3.68 -9.75
N LEU A 61 10.91 4.16 -10.33
CA LEU A 61 10.92 5.40 -11.11
C LEU A 61 10.06 5.28 -12.38
N ASP A 62 10.12 4.15 -13.07
CA ASP A 62 9.31 3.89 -14.25
C ASP A 62 7.81 3.97 -13.96
N ARG A 63 7.39 3.64 -12.74
CA ARG A 63 5.97 3.67 -12.34
C ARG A 63 5.55 4.99 -11.71
N MET A 64 6.46 5.67 -11.02
CA MET A 64 6.13 6.84 -10.20
C MET A 64 6.51 8.16 -10.85
N ALA A 65 7.46 8.21 -11.79
CA ALA A 65 7.91 9.47 -12.37
C ALA A 65 6.78 10.23 -13.06
N ASP A 66 5.96 9.56 -13.88
CA ASP A 66 4.86 10.21 -14.59
C ASP A 66 3.80 10.82 -13.63
N PRO A 67 3.20 10.05 -12.69
CA PRO A 67 2.22 10.62 -11.77
C PRO A 67 2.84 11.67 -10.83
N LEU A 68 4.09 11.50 -10.40
CA LEU A 68 4.77 12.51 -9.57
C LEU A 68 4.95 13.82 -10.35
N ALA A 69 5.50 13.78 -11.57
CA ALA A 69 5.67 14.96 -12.39
C ALA A 69 4.33 15.67 -12.63
N TYR A 70 3.27 14.90 -12.89
CA TYR A 70 1.92 15.43 -13.02
C TYR A 70 1.47 16.17 -11.75
N LEU A 71 1.64 15.56 -10.56
CA LEU A 71 1.30 16.18 -9.28
C LEU A 71 2.11 17.45 -9.02
N PHE A 72 3.42 17.45 -9.29
CA PHE A 72 4.29 18.62 -9.13
C PHE A 72 3.84 19.80 -10.01
N GLN A 73 3.35 19.54 -11.22
CA GLN A 73 2.91 20.57 -12.17
C GLN A 73 1.45 21.02 -11.98
N HIS A 74 0.54 20.11 -11.61
CA HIS A 74 -0.90 20.37 -11.68
C HIS A 74 -1.58 20.46 -10.31
N SER A 75 -0.90 20.09 -9.23
CA SER A 75 -1.51 20.15 -7.91
C SER A 75 -1.72 21.60 -7.46
N LYS A 76 -2.94 21.87 -6.99
CA LYS A 76 -3.34 23.14 -6.37
C LYS A 76 -2.92 23.25 -4.90
N ILE A 77 -2.46 22.16 -4.30
CA ILE A 77 -2.01 22.11 -2.91
C ILE A 77 -0.68 22.86 -2.81
N THR A 78 -0.56 23.82 -1.91
CA THR A 78 0.69 24.57 -1.67
C THR A 78 1.77 23.66 -1.09
N THR A 79 3.03 24.07 -1.16
CA THR A 79 4.15 23.26 -0.63
C THR A 79 4.01 22.96 0.87
N PRO A 80 3.64 23.93 1.73
CA PRO A 80 3.37 23.65 3.14
C PRO A 80 2.25 22.63 3.36
N GLU A 81 1.15 22.71 2.59
CA GLU A 81 0.03 21.78 2.68
C GLU A 81 0.42 20.37 2.21
N MET A 82 1.28 20.25 1.19
CA MET A 82 1.85 18.96 0.78
C MET A 82 2.66 18.35 1.92
N CYS A 83 3.55 19.13 2.55
CA CYS A 83 4.32 18.66 3.70
C CYS A 83 3.45 18.32 4.91
N SER A 84 2.36 19.05 5.09
CA SER A 84 1.36 18.76 6.10
C SER A 84 0.66 17.42 5.86
N THR A 85 0.45 17.05 4.60
CA THR A 85 -0.12 15.75 4.22
C THR A 85 0.90 14.62 4.34
N LEU A 86 2.16 14.87 3.97
CA LEU A 86 3.21 13.84 3.91
C LEU A 86 3.79 13.48 5.28
N LEU A 87 3.90 14.45 6.19
CA LEU A 87 4.53 14.26 7.50
C LEU A 87 3.51 14.35 8.64
N SER A 88 2.87 15.51 8.81
CA SER A 88 1.87 15.72 9.86
C SER A 88 1.13 17.05 9.65
N PRO A 89 -0.15 17.15 10.06
CA PRO A 89 -0.87 18.42 10.20
C PRO A 89 -0.07 19.54 10.90
N ASP A 90 0.82 19.19 11.83
CA ASP A 90 1.63 20.12 12.60
C ASP A 90 2.65 20.90 11.77
N CYS A 91 3.01 20.44 10.57
CA CYS A 91 3.94 21.17 9.71
C CYS A 91 3.44 22.57 9.34
N MET A 92 2.11 22.80 9.27
CA MET A 92 1.58 24.15 9.08
C MET A 92 1.97 25.07 10.24
N THR A 93 1.80 24.58 11.47
CA THR A 93 2.18 25.30 12.71
C THR A 93 3.68 25.52 12.79
N TYR A 94 4.49 24.50 12.50
CA TYR A 94 5.96 24.62 12.52
C TYR A 94 6.50 25.60 11.49
N LEU A 95 5.80 25.80 10.38
CA LEU A 95 6.14 26.79 9.36
C LEU A 95 5.54 28.18 9.64
N GLY A 96 4.83 28.36 10.75
CA GLY A 96 4.19 29.63 11.12
C GLY A 96 3.02 30.01 10.23
N LEU A 97 2.36 29.03 9.61
CA LEU A 97 1.27 29.23 8.66
C LEU A 97 -0.10 28.91 9.29
N PRO A 98 -1.17 29.57 8.84
CA PRO A 98 -2.51 29.29 9.32
C PRO A 98 -2.98 27.88 8.92
N PHE A 99 -3.97 27.40 9.63
CA PHE A 99 -4.65 26.14 9.33
C PHE A 99 -5.18 26.11 7.88
N SER A 100 -4.97 25.00 7.17
CA SER A 100 -5.45 24.84 5.80
C SER A 100 -6.68 23.93 5.75
N HIS A 101 -7.76 24.49 5.20
CA HIS A 101 -8.99 23.74 4.90
C HIS A 101 -8.86 22.75 3.74
N ALA A 102 -7.78 22.83 2.96
CA ALA A 102 -7.52 21.87 1.89
C ALA A 102 -7.07 20.51 2.43
N VAL A 103 -6.38 20.50 3.59
CA VAL A 103 -5.86 19.29 4.23
C VAL A 103 -6.59 18.93 5.51
N ASN A 104 -7.23 19.90 6.16
CA ASN A 104 -8.01 19.68 7.39
C ASN A 104 -9.41 20.29 7.23
N TRP A 105 -10.40 19.44 6.96
CA TRP A 105 -11.79 19.83 6.75
C TRP A 105 -12.70 19.20 7.80
N GLU A 106 -13.78 19.91 8.14
CA GLU A 106 -14.77 19.43 9.08
C GLU A 106 -16.05 19.01 8.35
N LEU A 107 -16.63 17.90 8.76
CA LEU A 107 -17.94 17.44 8.30
C LEU A 107 -18.96 17.64 9.42
N THR A 108 -19.89 18.56 9.23
CA THR A 108 -20.98 18.73 10.20
C THR A 108 -21.90 17.52 10.18
N LEU A 109 -21.89 16.75 11.26
CA LEU A 109 -22.76 15.58 11.42
C LEU A 109 -24.14 16.00 11.96
N PRO A 110 -25.23 15.35 11.50
CA PRO A 110 -26.54 15.51 12.13
C PRO A 110 -26.51 14.98 13.56
N LYS A 111 -27.40 15.48 14.42
CA LYS A 111 -27.52 15.00 15.80
C LYS A 111 -27.78 13.48 15.80
N PRO A 112 -27.02 12.68 16.58
CA PRO A 112 -27.19 11.24 16.60
C PRO A 112 -28.59 10.90 17.13
N LYS A 113 -29.24 9.94 16.47
CA LYS A 113 -30.47 9.35 17.02
C LYS A 113 -30.09 8.47 18.21
N PRO A 114 -30.85 8.50 19.33
CA PRO A 114 -30.58 7.62 20.46
C PRO A 114 -30.57 6.17 20.01
N PHE A 115 -29.48 5.45 20.32
CA PHE A 115 -29.43 4.01 20.11
C PHE A 115 -30.28 3.33 21.19
N VAL A 116 -31.27 2.55 20.76
CA VAL A 116 -32.02 1.67 21.64
C VAL A 116 -31.61 0.24 21.28
N PRO A 117 -30.89 -0.48 22.16
CA PRO A 117 -30.57 -1.89 21.92
C PRO A 117 -31.87 -2.65 21.71
N LYS A 118 -31.99 -3.37 20.60
CA LYS A 118 -33.11 -4.29 20.41
C LYS A 118 -32.95 -5.44 21.40
N SER A 119 -33.89 -5.61 22.32
CA SER A 119 -34.01 -6.82 23.12
C SER A 119 -34.75 -7.87 22.28
N GLY A 120 -34.07 -8.89 21.79
CA GLY A 120 -34.71 -9.94 21.01
C GLY A 120 -33.79 -11.13 20.72
N ASN A 121 -34.41 -12.29 20.50
CA ASN A 121 -33.79 -13.45 19.84
C ASN A 121 -33.63 -13.19 18.33
N ASP A 122 -33.06 -12.04 17.96
CA ASP A 122 -32.78 -11.72 16.57
C ASP A 122 -31.77 -12.74 16.01
N LYS A 123 -31.95 -13.14 14.75
CA LYS A 123 -31.02 -14.06 14.08
C LYS A 123 -29.61 -13.49 14.16
N GLN A 124 -28.71 -14.20 14.83
CA GLN A 124 -27.29 -13.86 14.81
C GLN A 124 -26.75 -14.11 13.40
N LEU A 125 -26.15 -13.08 12.81
CA LEU A 125 -25.46 -13.20 11.54
C LEU A 125 -24.03 -13.62 11.78
N LYS A 126 -23.55 -14.57 10.98
CA LYS A 126 -22.14 -14.97 10.97
C LYS A 126 -21.49 -14.47 9.69
N MET A 127 -20.41 -13.70 9.84
CA MET A 127 -19.67 -13.16 8.70
C MET A 127 -18.21 -13.61 8.70
N LEU A 128 -17.65 -13.77 7.51
CA LEU A 128 -16.22 -13.89 7.30
C LEU A 128 -15.67 -12.52 6.92
N HIS A 129 -14.59 -12.08 7.56
CA HIS A 129 -13.87 -10.87 7.18
C HIS A 129 -12.42 -11.24 6.84
N LEU A 130 -12.02 -10.98 5.59
CA LEU A 130 -10.66 -11.19 5.11
C LEU A 130 -10.11 -9.89 4.52
N THR A 131 -8.81 -9.68 4.69
CA THR A 131 -8.08 -8.49 4.24
C THR A 131 -6.63 -8.86 3.99
N ASP A 132 -5.89 -8.00 3.29
CA ASP A 132 -4.44 -8.07 3.18
C ASP A 132 -3.97 -9.46 2.69
N ILE A 133 -4.63 -9.96 1.66
CA ILE A 133 -4.36 -11.29 1.10
C ILE A 133 -2.91 -11.37 0.60
N HIS A 134 -2.43 -10.27 -0.01
CA HIS A 134 -1.09 -10.15 -0.61
C HIS A 134 -0.68 -11.45 -1.31
N LEU A 135 -1.45 -11.86 -2.30
CA LEU A 135 -1.17 -13.05 -3.08
C LEU A 135 0.06 -12.78 -3.94
N ASP A 136 1.13 -13.53 -3.73
CA ASP A 136 2.30 -13.51 -4.60
C ASP A 136 2.26 -14.68 -5.59
N LEU A 137 1.81 -14.40 -6.82
CA LEU A 137 1.80 -15.38 -7.91
C LEU A 137 3.21 -15.84 -8.33
N TYR A 138 4.26 -15.17 -7.87
CA TYR A 138 5.66 -15.50 -8.17
C TYR A 138 6.39 -16.15 -6.98
N TYR A 139 5.70 -16.35 -5.85
CA TYR A 139 6.28 -17.02 -4.70
C TYR A 139 6.79 -18.41 -5.11
N THR A 140 8.04 -18.71 -4.78
CA THR A 140 8.72 -19.94 -5.17
C THR A 140 9.25 -20.64 -3.93
N PRO A 141 8.63 -21.75 -3.48
CA PRO A 141 9.16 -22.54 -2.36
C PRO A 141 10.62 -22.93 -2.57
N GLY A 142 11.40 -22.87 -1.50
CA GLY A 142 12.83 -23.16 -1.49
C GLY A 142 13.74 -22.02 -1.97
N SER A 143 13.19 -20.96 -2.57
CA SER A 143 13.95 -19.75 -2.93
C SER A 143 14.43 -18.99 -1.69
N ASN A 144 15.28 -17.98 -1.86
CA ASN A 144 15.80 -17.23 -0.71
C ASN A 144 14.70 -16.38 -0.08
N SER A 145 14.45 -16.59 1.22
CA SER A 145 13.53 -15.78 2.02
C SER A 145 14.18 -14.57 2.70
N VAL A 146 15.49 -14.43 2.57
CA VAL A 146 16.26 -13.26 2.99
C VAL A 146 17.06 -12.76 1.79
N CYS A 147 16.83 -11.51 1.40
CA CYS A 147 17.41 -10.88 0.22
C CYS A 147 17.53 -9.36 0.43
N ASP A 148 18.25 -8.70 -0.46
CA ASP A 148 18.51 -7.24 -0.41
C ASP A 148 17.42 -6.42 -1.14
N GLU A 149 16.22 -6.97 -1.29
CA GLU A 149 15.05 -6.31 -1.89
C GLU A 149 13.89 -6.27 -0.88
N PRO A 150 12.92 -5.33 -1.02
CA PRO A 150 11.80 -5.23 -0.09
C PRO A 150 10.92 -6.49 -0.01
N ILE A 151 10.93 -7.31 -1.07
CA ILE A 151 10.25 -8.61 -1.10
C ILE A 151 11.21 -9.70 -1.61
N CYS A 152 11.14 -10.86 -0.99
CA CYS A 152 11.94 -12.05 -1.24
C CYS A 152 11.03 -13.24 -1.62
N CYS A 153 11.48 -14.47 -1.36
CA CYS A 153 10.72 -15.71 -1.62
C CYS A 153 10.31 -15.94 -3.08
N ARG A 154 11.04 -15.34 -4.03
CA ARG A 154 10.85 -15.55 -5.46
C ARG A 154 12.10 -16.16 -6.09
N SER A 155 11.96 -16.73 -7.27
CA SER A 155 13.12 -17.25 -8.03
C SER A 155 14.18 -16.18 -8.36
N THR A 156 13.82 -14.89 -8.30
CA THR A 156 14.75 -13.77 -8.50
C THR A 156 15.39 -13.26 -7.20
N SER A 157 15.07 -13.85 -6.05
CA SER A 157 15.60 -13.42 -4.77
C SER A 157 17.00 -14.01 -4.59
N TYR A 158 18.02 -13.16 -4.77
CA TYR A 158 19.42 -13.50 -4.55
C TYR A 158 19.84 -13.11 -3.13
N GLY A 159 20.62 -13.96 -2.46
CA GLY A 159 20.97 -13.77 -1.04
C GLY A 159 21.45 -15.08 -0.41
N HIS A 160 21.67 -15.08 0.92
CA HIS A 160 22.23 -16.22 1.64
C HIS A 160 21.35 -16.72 2.79
N ASN A 161 21.18 -18.04 2.80
CA ASN A 161 20.87 -18.91 3.95
C ASN A 161 19.52 -18.76 4.66
N HIS A 162 18.43 -18.70 3.91
CA HIS A 162 17.13 -19.17 4.39
C HIS A 162 16.25 -19.56 3.21
N SER A 163 15.64 -20.75 3.25
CA SER A 163 14.79 -21.24 2.18
C SER A 163 13.32 -20.98 2.52
N ALA A 164 12.63 -20.29 1.62
CA ALA A 164 11.21 -20.01 1.69
C ALA A 164 10.43 -21.32 1.88
N GLY A 165 9.56 -21.36 2.89
CA GLY A 165 8.72 -22.52 3.17
C GLY A 165 7.72 -22.80 2.04
N TYR A 166 7.14 -24.00 2.04
CA TYR A 166 6.15 -24.39 1.03
C TYR A 166 4.81 -23.66 1.18
N TRP A 167 4.33 -23.55 2.42
CA TRP A 167 3.05 -22.90 2.73
C TRP A 167 3.21 -21.40 2.92
N SER A 168 4.28 -20.98 3.58
CA SER A 168 4.59 -19.57 3.80
C SER A 168 6.01 -19.49 4.36
N GLU A 169 6.47 -18.28 4.54
CA GLU A 169 7.68 -17.94 5.25
C GLU A 169 7.36 -16.93 6.35
N THR A 170 8.07 -17.02 7.46
CA THR A 170 7.85 -16.16 8.64
C THR A 170 8.70 -14.89 8.64
N THR A 171 9.61 -14.75 7.68
CA THR A 171 10.35 -13.51 7.44
C THR A 171 9.38 -12.44 6.93
N LEU A 172 9.53 -11.21 7.43
CA LEU A 172 8.66 -10.07 7.09
C LEU A 172 8.79 -9.59 5.63
N ASN A 173 9.66 -10.23 4.85
CA ASN A 173 9.96 -9.81 3.48
C ASN A 173 9.30 -10.73 2.44
N CYS A 174 8.29 -11.52 2.81
CA CYS A 174 7.62 -12.42 1.87
C CYS A 174 6.10 -12.28 1.97
N ASP A 175 5.45 -12.37 0.83
CA ASP A 175 3.98 -12.35 0.71
C ASP A 175 3.41 -13.77 0.54
N SER A 176 2.08 -13.87 0.52
CA SER A 176 1.35 -15.14 0.59
C SER A 176 1.51 -15.97 -0.69
N PRO A 177 1.94 -17.24 -0.61
CA PRO A 177 1.96 -18.14 -1.76
C PRO A 177 0.55 -18.49 -2.22
N LEU A 178 0.39 -18.72 -3.53
CA LEU A 178 -0.87 -19.19 -4.12
C LEU A 178 -1.49 -20.36 -3.36
N ILE A 179 -0.68 -21.37 -3.03
CA ILE A 179 -1.19 -22.58 -2.39
C ILE A 179 -1.76 -22.31 -0.99
N PHE A 180 -1.14 -21.43 -0.22
CA PHE A 180 -1.63 -21.08 1.10
C PHE A 180 -2.88 -20.23 1.02
N THR A 181 -2.94 -19.27 0.09
CA THR A 181 -4.14 -18.47 -0.13
C THR A 181 -5.33 -19.34 -0.54
N GLU A 182 -5.13 -20.27 -1.48
CA GLU A 182 -6.18 -21.21 -1.90
C GLU A 182 -6.64 -22.12 -0.77
N ASP A 183 -5.71 -22.68 0.00
CA ASP A 183 -6.01 -23.57 1.13
C ASP A 183 -6.73 -22.83 2.25
N ALA A 184 -6.26 -21.66 2.67
CA ALA A 184 -6.87 -20.87 3.74
C ALA A 184 -8.31 -20.44 3.40
N ILE A 185 -8.55 -19.93 2.19
CA ILE A 185 -9.90 -19.54 1.74
C ILE A 185 -10.80 -20.79 1.61
N GLY A 186 -10.25 -21.87 1.05
CA GLY A 186 -10.96 -23.13 0.85
C GLY A 186 -11.34 -23.83 2.16
N ASP A 187 -10.45 -23.86 3.14
CA ASP A 187 -10.68 -24.46 4.46
C ASP A 187 -11.78 -23.70 5.21
N VAL A 188 -11.71 -22.36 5.26
CA VAL A 188 -12.75 -21.54 5.88
C VAL A 188 -14.11 -21.79 5.23
N ALA A 189 -14.16 -21.88 3.89
CA ALA A 189 -15.37 -22.19 3.17
C ALA A 189 -15.90 -23.60 3.45
N GLN A 190 -15.04 -24.57 3.76
CA GLN A 190 -15.41 -25.93 4.14
C GLN A 190 -15.91 -26.02 5.58
N THR A 191 -15.20 -25.37 6.49
CA THR A 191 -15.43 -25.41 7.93
C THR A 191 -16.63 -24.55 8.36
N HIS A 192 -16.88 -23.44 7.68
CA HIS A 192 -17.94 -22.48 8.03
C HIS A 192 -19.03 -22.38 6.95
N LYS A 193 -19.80 -23.46 6.77
CA LYS A 193 -20.96 -23.49 5.85
C LYS A 193 -22.11 -22.58 6.29
N ASP A 194 -22.14 -22.22 7.57
CA ASP A 194 -23.15 -21.40 8.24
C ASP A 194 -22.92 -19.88 8.10
N LEU A 195 -21.93 -19.44 7.32
CA LEU A 195 -21.72 -18.02 7.01
C LEU A 195 -22.95 -17.42 6.29
N ASP A 196 -23.36 -16.22 6.68
CA ASP A 196 -24.41 -15.47 6.00
C ASP A 196 -23.84 -14.63 4.85
N PHE A 197 -22.62 -14.10 4.98
CA PHE A 197 -21.93 -13.32 3.95
C PHE A 197 -20.41 -13.21 4.22
N VAL A 198 -19.69 -12.71 3.22
CA VAL A 198 -18.25 -12.44 3.27
C VAL A 198 -17.99 -10.95 3.07
N ILE A 199 -17.10 -10.37 3.87
CA ILE A 199 -16.50 -9.06 3.67
C ILE A 199 -15.03 -9.28 3.28
N TRP A 200 -14.61 -8.64 2.20
CA TRP A 200 -13.22 -8.67 1.75
C TRP A 200 -12.72 -7.26 1.40
N THR A 201 -11.77 -6.74 2.19
CA THR A 201 -11.40 -5.30 2.16
C THR A 201 -10.24 -4.94 1.24
N GLY A 202 -9.67 -5.89 0.52
CA GLY A 202 -8.64 -5.64 -0.51
C GLY A 202 -7.23 -6.05 -0.09
N ASP A 203 -6.25 -5.31 -0.58
CA ASP A 203 -4.81 -5.62 -0.57
C ASP A 203 -4.47 -7.02 -1.08
N ASN A 204 -4.72 -7.25 -2.37
CA ASN A 204 -4.48 -8.55 -3.01
C ASN A 204 -3.08 -8.70 -3.59
N ILE A 205 -2.47 -7.58 -3.96
CA ILE A 205 -1.27 -7.55 -4.80
C ILE A 205 -0.06 -7.59 -3.85
N PRO A 206 1.03 -8.28 -4.21
CA PRO A 206 2.19 -8.34 -3.35
C PRO A 206 2.93 -6.99 -3.32
N HIS A 207 3.84 -6.83 -2.37
CA HIS A 207 4.63 -5.63 -2.11
C HIS A 207 5.74 -5.36 -3.14
N ASP A 208 5.64 -5.92 -4.36
CA ASP A 208 6.60 -5.73 -5.45
C ASP A 208 6.28 -4.50 -6.32
N VAL A 209 6.04 -3.36 -5.67
CA VAL A 209 5.53 -2.13 -6.30
C VAL A 209 6.35 -1.66 -7.51
N TRP A 210 7.67 -1.90 -7.50
CA TRP A 210 8.58 -1.57 -8.59
C TRP A 210 8.35 -2.42 -9.86
N ASN A 211 7.70 -3.57 -9.72
CA ASN A 211 7.47 -4.53 -10.80
C ASN A 211 5.98 -4.73 -11.13
N THR A 212 5.05 -4.02 -10.49
CA THR A 212 3.60 -4.18 -10.70
C THR A 212 3.02 -3.27 -11.80
N THR A 213 2.70 -3.86 -12.96
CA THR A 213 1.97 -3.17 -14.04
C THR A 213 0.46 -3.26 -13.83
N LYS A 214 -0.34 -2.47 -14.56
CA LYS A 214 -1.81 -2.59 -14.55
C LYS A 214 -2.28 -4.02 -14.87
N ILE A 215 -1.64 -4.68 -15.83
CA ILE A 215 -1.99 -6.06 -16.23
C ILE A 215 -1.66 -7.05 -15.10
N VAL A 216 -0.49 -6.91 -14.47
CA VAL A 216 -0.10 -7.77 -13.35
C VAL A 216 -1.04 -7.54 -12.16
N ASN A 217 -1.42 -6.29 -11.87
CA ASN A 217 -2.39 -5.96 -10.83
C ASN A 217 -3.75 -6.64 -11.09
N LEU A 218 -4.28 -6.52 -12.31
CA LEU A 218 -5.55 -7.16 -12.69
C LEU A 218 -5.49 -8.67 -12.54
N LYS A 219 -4.40 -9.33 -12.92
CA LYS A 219 -4.24 -10.79 -12.75
C LYS A 219 -4.34 -11.23 -11.29
N HIS A 220 -3.74 -10.49 -10.36
CA HIS A 220 -3.83 -10.79 -8.93
C HIS A 220 -5.24 -10.55 -8.39
N VAL A 221 -5.88 -9.46 -8.82
CA VAL A 221 -7.28 -9.16 -8.44
C VAL A 221 -8.23 -10.23 -8.95
N GLU A 222 -8.08 -10.66 -10.21
CA GLU A 222 -8.87 -11.74 -10.82
C GLU A 222 -8.66 -13.06 -10.09
N ALA A 223 -7.41 -13.46 -9.83
CA ALA A 223 -7.09 -14.71 -9.12
C ALA A 223 -7.77 -14.78 -7.74
N VAL A 224 -7.62 -13.73 -6.92
CA VAL A 224 -8.26 -13.67 -5.60
C VAL A 224 -9.79 -13.63 -5.72
N THR A 225 -10.32 -12.85 -6.66
CA THR A 225 -11.77 -12.76 -6.90
C THR A 225 -12.36 -14.12 -7.28
N ASP A 226 -11.67 -14.88 -8.13
CA ASP A 226 -12.11 -16.19 -8.59
C ASP A 226 -12.04 -17.23 -7.46
N MET A 227 -11.01 -17.17 -6.60
CA MET A 227 -10.96 -18.00 -5.38
C MET A 227 -12.17 -17.74 -4.49
N PHE A 228 -12.51 -16.47 -4.21
CA PHE A 228 -13.68 -16.13 -3.39
C PHE A 228 -14.98 -16.62 -4.03
N LYS A 229 -15.19 -16.38 -5.32
CA LYS A 229 -16.41 -16.83 -6.03
C LYS A 229 -16.53 -18.35 -6.03
N LYS A 230 -15.43 -19.08 -6.24
CA LYS A 230 -15.39 -20.53 -6.24
C LYS A 230 -15.67 -21.12 -4.85
N SER A 231 -15.10 -20.51 -3.81
CA SER A 231 -15.22 -21.00 -2.42
C SER A 231 -16.57 -20.67 -1.80
N PHE A 232 -17.19 -19.55 -2.20
CA PHE A 232 -18.47 -19.08 -1.65
C PHE A 232 -19.53 -18.82 -2.75
N PRO A 233 -19.92 -19.81 -3.55
CA PRO A 233 -20.77 -19.60 -4.73
C PRO A 233 -22.18 -19.09 -4.37
N ASP A 234 -22.67 -19.43 -3.18
CA ASP A 234 -24.02 -19.11 -2.71
C ASP A 234 -24.05 -18.02 -1.62
N LYS A 235 -22.92 -17.36 -1.34
CA LYS A 235 -22.84 -16.31 -0.31
C LYS A 235 -22.64 -14.94 -0.97
N PRO A 236 -23.32 -13.88 -0.50
CA PRO A 236 -22.97 -12.52 -0.86
C PRO A 236 -21.53 -12.20 -0.45
N ILE A 237 -20.74 -11.66 -1.38
CA ILE A 237 -19.38 -11.19 -1.13
C ILE A 237 -19.37 -9.68 -1.30
N PHE A 238 -19.07 -8.96 -0.22
CA PHE A 238 -18.90 -7.52 -0.20
C PHE A 238 -17.42 -7.18 -0.27
N SER A 239 -16.96 -6.78 -1.46
CA SER A 239 -15.59 -6.30 -1.63
C SER A 239 -15.53 -4.77 -1.67
N ARG A 240 -14.39 -4.21 -1.26
CA ARG A 240 -14.10 -2.81 -1.56
C ARG A 240 -14.01 -2.67 -3.08
N LYS A 241 -14.95 -1.92 -3.67
CA LYS A 241 -15.03 -1.71 -5.12
C LYS A 241 -13.71 -1.12 -5.63
N SER A 242 -12.93 -1.90 -6.37
CA SER A 242 -11.87 -1.33 -7.22
C SER A 242 -12.57 -0.58 -8.35
N VAL A 243 -12.39 0.73 -8.37
CA VAL A 243 -13.04 1.61 -9.35
C VAL A 243 -12.47 1.27 -10.73
N ASN A 244 -13.34 0.82 -11.65
CA ASN A 244 -13.03 0.68 -13.08
C ASN A 244 -12.88 2.06 -13.73
#